data_AF-A0A239C525-F1
#
_entry.id   AF-A0A239C525-F1
#
_cell.length_a   1.000
_cell.length_b   1.000
_cell.length_c   1.000
_cell.angle_alpha   90.00
_cell.angle_beta   90.00
_cell.angle_gamma   90.00
#
_symmetry.space_group_name_H-M   'P 1'
#
loop_
_entity.id
_entity.type
_entity.pdbx_description
1 polymer ?
#
loop_
_entity_poly.entity_id
_entity_poly.type
_entity_poly.pdbx_seq_one_letter_code
_entity_poly.pdbx_strand_id
1 'polypeptide(L)'
;MGSGHWSTDVYAARASYRASTGASAFAYSDGGATAVHPDLDPRGVTVRESRDSDDHPESLAIGVLFDVTGSMGTVPRTLQTKLPDLLGLLLRKGYVEHPHILFGAVGDATCDRAPLQVGQFEADNRMDDDLGKILLEGGGGGQMRESYELAMYFMARHTAIDCFDKRGKRGYLFMIGDELAYPKAKRREIAEVIGGEPDEDVPVAEIVRELRRRYDVYFIIPEGAYHSGSRELADFWRGLLGQNVLYLDDLDAVCETIALTIGLAEDAIDLGEGLEHLAEAGSDAGASVSRALAPLEASRAAVAVSAAPPGLDASGPSATTRL
;
A
#
# COMPACT_ATOMS: atom_id res chain seq x y z
N MET A 1 -3.06 19.67 -6.91
CA MET A 1 -3.02 18.20 -6.79
C MET A 1 -4.15 17.80 -5.85
N GLY A 2 -4.77 16.63 -6.06
CA GLY A 2 -5.86 16.15 -5.19
C GLY A 2 -7.29 16.61 -5.56
N SER A 3 -7.55 16.96 -6.82
CA SER A 3 -8.90 17.31 -7.32
C SER A 3 -9.42 16.24 -8.29
N GLY A 4 -10.72 16.26 -8.58
CA GLY A 4 -11.37 15.30 -9.47
C GLY A 4 -11.82 14.03 -8.74
N HIS A 5 -12.70 13.25 -9.39
CA HIS A 5 -13.30 12.07 -8.78
C HIS A 5 -13.13 10.83 -9.66
N TRP A 6 -12.96 9.68 -9.01
CA TRP A 6 -13.03 8.39 -9.69
C TRP A 6 -14.38 8.18 -10.38
N SER A 7 -14.34 7.75 -11.65
CA SER A 7 -15.51 7.32 -12.41
C SER A 7 -15.32 5.89 -12.94
N THR A 8 -16.20 4.99 -12.51
CA THR A 8 -16.27 3.63 -13.04
C THR A 8 -16.66 3.62 -14.53
N ASP A 9 -17.44 4.59 -15.00
CA ASP A 9 -17.82 4.71 -16.42
C ASP A 9 -16.62 5.06 -17.30
N VAL A 10 -15.77 6.00 -16.84
CA VAL A 10 -14.53 6.36 -17.55
C VAL A 10 -13.60 5.15 -17.64
N TYR A 11 -13.46 4.40 -16.54
CA TYR A 11 -12.68 3.16 -16.53
C TYR A 11 -13.25 2.12 -17.51
N ALA A 12 -14.57 1.88 -17.48
CA ALA A 12 -15.24 0.91 -18.35
C ALA A 12 -15.12 1.30 -19.84
N ALA A 13 -15.21 2.60 -20.15
CA ALA A 13 -15.00 3.11 -21.51
C ALA A 13 -13.57 2.85 -21.98
N ARG A 14 -12.56 3.11 -21.14
CA ARG A 14 -11.14 2.82 -21.43
C ARG A 14 -10.90 1.32 -21.63
N ALA A 15 -11.46 0.49 -20.76
CA ALA A 15 -11.37 -0.97 -20.86
C ALA A 15 -12.01 -1.49 -22.17
N SER A 16 -13.19 -0.97 -22.53
CA SER A 16 -13.88 -1.32 -23.77
C SER A 16 -13.09 -0.89 -25.01
N TYR A 17 -12.47 0.29 -24.97
CA TYR A 17 -11.60 0.77 -26.03
C TYR A 17 -10.38 -0.15 -26.21
N ARG A 18 -9.71 -0.52 -25.12
CA ARG A 18 -8.59 -1.47 -25.13
C ARG A 18 -8.99 -2.82 -25.72
N ALA A 19 -10.12 -3.38 -25.29
CA ALA A 19 -10.64 -4.63 -25.83
C ALA A 19 -10.95 -4.54 -27.34
N SER A 20 -11.51 -3.42 -27.81
CA SER A 20 -11.84 -3.24 -29.23
C SER A 20 -10.62 -3.04 -30.14
N THR A 21 -9.52 -2.51 -29.60
CA THR A 21 -8.30 -2.18 -30.35
C THR A 21 -7.18 -3.22 -30.16
N GLY A 22 -7.33 -4.14 -29.21
CA GLY A 22 -6.26 -5.06 -28.79
C GLY A 22 -5.14 -4.37 -28.01
N ALA A 23 -5.35 -3.13 -27.56
CA ALA A 23 -4.35 -2.40 -26.78
C ALA A 23 -4.25 -2.95 -25.35
N SER A 24 -3.03 -3.05 -24.84
CA SER A 24 -2.78 -3.46 -23.46
C SER A 24 -3.10 -2.35 -22.46
N ALA A 25 -3.51 -2.73 -21.24
CA ALA A 25 -3.57 -1.80 -20.11
C ALA A 25 -2.19 -1.29 -19.69
N PHE A 26 -1.13 -2.07 -19.97
CA PHE A 26 0.27 -1.72 -19.74
C PHE A 26 0.98 -1.44 -21.06
N ALA A 27 0.34 -0.68 -21.96
CA ALA A 27 0.85 -0.41 -23.30
C ALA A 27 2.25 0.20 -23.32
N TYR A 28 2.65 0.93 -22.26
CA TYR A 28 4.02 1.43 -22.13
C TYR A 28 5.03 0.28 -22.08
N SER A 29 4.84 -0.65 -21.14
CA SER A 29 5.67 -1.84 -20.99
C SER A 29 5.57 -2.76 -22.21
N ASP A 30 4.35 -3.10 -22.62
CA ASP A 30 4.09 -4.06 -23.70
C ASP A 30 4.46 -3.51 -25.09
N GLY A 31 4.63 -2.19 -25.20
CA GLY A 31 5.15 -1.51 -26.37
C GLY A 31 6.68 -1.57 -26.52
N GLY A 32 7.39 -2.23 -25.59
CA GLY A 32 8.85 -2.39 -25.64
C GLY A 32 9.63 -1.23 -25.01
N ALA A 33 9.02 -0.50 -24.07
CA ALA A 33 9.75 0.45 -23.25
C ALA A 33 10.90 -0.23 -22.50
N THR A 34 11.97 0.51 -22.24
CA THR A 34 13.17 -0.02 -21.58
C THR A 34 13.71 0.88 -20.47
N ALA A 35 12.97 1.93 -20.12
CA ALA A 35 13.32 2.86 -19.06
C ALA A 35 12.04 3.25 -18.32
N VAL A 36 12.21 3.72 -17.08
CA VAL A 36 11.10 4.24 -16.28
C VAL A 36 10.36 5.34 -17.06
N HIS A 37 9.03 5.33 -17.01
CA HIS A 37 8.24 6.41 -17.60
C HIS A 37 8.52 7.73 -16.85
N PRO A 38 8.71 8.88 -17.52
CA PRO A 38 9.06 10.15 -16.85
C PRO A 38 8.14 10.53 -15.69
N ASP A 39 6.82 10.31 -15.82
CA ASP A 39 5.86 10.59 -14.74
C ASP A 39 6.07 9.74 -13.47
N LEU A 40 6.66 8.55 -13.63
CA LEU A 40 6.92 7.58 -12.56
C LEU A 40 8.39 7.59 -12.11
N ASP A 41 9.26 8.36 -12.76
CA ASP A 41 10.69 8.39 -12.44
C ASP A 41 10.87 9.02 -11.05
N PRO A 42 11.44 8.30 -10.06
CA PRO A 42 11.71 8.86 -8.74
C PRO A 42 12.89 9.83 -8.75
N ARG A 43 13.73 9.82 -9.80
CA ARG A 43 14.96 10.59 -9.85
C ARG A 43 14.70 12.09 -9.92
N GLY A 44 15.19 12.82 -8.92
CA GLY A 44 15.03 14.27 -8.81
C GLY A 44 13.65 14.71 -8.33
N VAL A 45 12.77 13.76 -7.97
CA VAL A 45 11.49 14.09 -7.35
C VAL A 45 11.75 14.65 -5.96
N THR A 46 11.40 15.92 -5.77
CA THR A 46 11.46 16.55 -4.45
C THR A 46 10.36 16.00 -3.55
N VAL A 47 9.13 15.89 -4.09
CA VAL A 47 7.97 15.42 -3.31
C VAL A 47 6.85 14.88 -4.22
N ARG A 48 6.21 13.79 -3.80
CA ARG A 48 4.87 13.34 -4.25
C ARG A 48 3.85 13.73 -3.19
N GLU A 49 2.75 14.37 -3.58
CA GLU A 49 1.90 15.11 -2.64
C GLU A 49 0.46 14.61 -2.64
N SER A 50 -0.04 14.28 -1.45
CA SER A 50 -1.47 14.14 -1.18
C SER A 50 -1.93 15.38 -0.41
N ARG A 51 -2.58 16.32 -1.11
CA ARG A 51 -3.01 17.62 -0.55
C ARG A 51 -4.52 17.75 -0.54
N ASP A 52 -5.05 18.35 0.52
CA ASP A 52 -6.47 18.70 0.55
C ASP A 52 -6.83 19.67 -0.58
N SER A 53 -8.04 19.54 -1.10
CA SER A 53 -8.60 20.41 -2.12
C SER A 53 -10.07 20.72 -1.81
N ASP A 54 -10.71 21.57 -2.63
CA ASP A 54 -12.15 21.84 -2.49
C ASP A 54 -13.00 20.57 -2.70
N ASP A 55 -12.55 19.67 -3.59
CA ASP A 55 -13.22 18.39 -3.86
C ASP A 55 -12.90 17.33 -2.78
N HIS A 56 -11.73 17.45 -2.15
CA HIS A 56 -11.18 16.50 -1.17
C HIS A 56 -10.61 17.23 0.06
N PRO A 57 -11.45 17.81 0.93
CA PRO A 57 -11.02 18.64 2.05
C PRO A 57 -10.27 17.86 3.14
N GLU A 58 -10.49 16.55 3.25
CA GLU A 58 -9.82 15.69 4.23
C GLU A 58 -9.14 14.50 3.55
N SER A 59 -8.23 14.79 2.62
CA SER A 59 -7.49 13.78 1.85
C SER A 59 -6.86 12.71 2.77
N LEU A 60 -6.94 11.44 2.36
CA LEU A 60 -6.29 10.29 2.99
C LEU A 60 -5.31 9.65 2.01
N ALA A 61 -4.02 9.69 2.34
CA ALA A 61 -2.98 9.12 1.48
C ALA A 61 -2.90 7.60 1.61
N ILE A 62 -2.99 6.90 0.48
CA ILE A 62 -2.88 5.44 0.38
C ILE A 62 -1.82 5.13 -0.70
N GLY A 63 -0.67 4.60 -0.30
CA GLY A 63 0.36 4.10 -1.20
C GLY A 63 0.22 2.60 -1.42
N VAL A 64 0.29 2.14 -2.66
CA VAL A 64 0.31 0.72 -3.01
C VAL A 64 1.48 0.46 -3.96
N LEU A 65 2.48 -0.27 -3.48
CA LEU A 65 3.71 -0.55 -4.20
C LEU A 65 3.81 -2.04 -4.51
N PHE A 66 4.02 -2.37 -5.78
CA PHE A 66 4.09 -3.75 -6.27
C PHE A 66 5.52 -4.13 -6.57
N ASP A 67 5.93 -5.30 -6.12
CA ASP A 67 7.01 -6.02 -6.75
C ASP A 67 6.66 -6.33 -8.22
N VAL A 68 7.57 -6.01 -9.13
CA VAL A 68 7.45 -6.25 -10.59
C VAL A 68 8.56 -7.14 -11.15
N THR A 69 9.24 -7.90 -10.28
CA THR A 69 10.21 -8.91 -10.69
C THR A 69 9.52 -10.11 -11.36
N GLY A 70 10.32 -11.04 -11.87
CA GLY A 70 9.84 -12.17 -12.66
C GLY A 70 8.83 -13.07 -11.93
N SER A 71 8.91 -13.19 -10.61
CA SER A 71 7.94 -13.95 -9.81
C SER A 71 6.59 -13.22 -9.72
N MET A 72 6.59 -11.88 -9.64
CA MET A 72 5.41 -11.06 -9.34
C MET A 72 4.81 -10.32 -10.56
N GLY A 73 5.34 -10.50 -11.76
CA GLY A 73 4.96 -9.73 -12.97
C GLY A 73 3.47 -9.77 -13.39
N THR A 74 2.66 -10.69 -12.85
CA THR A 74 1.20 -10.72 -13.07
C THR A 74 0.40 -9.87 -12.09
N VAL A 75 0.95 -9.58 -10.90
CA VAL A 75 0.25 -8.90 -9.79
C VAL A 75 -0.26 -7.51 -10.20
N PRO A 76 0.55 -6.62 -10.82
CA PRO A 76 0.07 -5.31 -11.25
C PRO A 76 -1.08 -5.41 -12.26
N ARG A 77 -1.08 -6.44 -13.11
CA ARG A 77 -2.12 -6.67 -14.12
C ARG A 77 -3.43 -7.11 -13.49
N THR A 78 -3.38 -8.06 -12.57
CA THR A 78 -4.56 -8.47 -11.79
C THR A 78 -5.15 -7.28 -11.06
N LEU A 79 -4.33 -6.50 -10.35
CA LEU A 79 -4.81 -5.34 -9.61
C LEU A 79 -5.41 -4.27 -10.53
N GLN A 80 -4.82 -4.01 -11.71
CA GLN A 80 -5.39 -3.10 -12.70
C GLN A 80 -6.84 -3.50 -13.04
N THR A 81 -7.11 -4.79 -13.22
CA THR A 81 -8.46 -5.26 -13.53
C THR A 81 -9.43 -5.12 -12.34
N LYS A 82 -8.92 -5.16 -11.11
CA LYS A 82 -9.66 -5.13 -9.83
C LYS A 82 -9.76 -3.74 -9.19
N LEU A 83 -9.19 -2.70 -9.81
CA LEU A 83 -9.28 -1.31 -9.34
C LEU A 83 -10.72 -0.83 -9.07
N PRO A 84 -11.72 -1.14 -9.93
CA PRO A 84 -13.10 -0.74 -9.69
C PRO A 84 -13.72 -1.35 -8.43
N ASP A 85 -13.23 -2.52 -8.00
CA ASP A 85 -13.70 -3.23 -6.81
C ASP A 85 -13.09 -2.58 -5.55
N LEU A 86 -11.77 -2.32 -5.57
CA LEU A 86 -11.07 -1.56 -4.52
C LEU A 86 -11.75 -0.20 -4.28
N LEU A 87 -11.90 0.60 -5.33
CA LEU A 87 -12.51 1.92 -5.22
C LEU A 87 -14.01 1.85 -4.92
N GLY A 88 -14.66 0.77 -5.34
CA GLY A 88 -16.03 0.45 -4.96
C GLY A 88 -16.19 0.29 -3.46
N LEU A 89 -15.31 -0.48 -2.83
CA LEU A 89 -15.31 -0.67 -1.39
C LEU A 89 -14.92 0.62 -0.66
N LEU A 90 -13.86 1.30 -1.10
CA LEU A 90 -13.43 2.54 -0.44
C LEU A 90 -14.48 3.65 -0.50
N LEU A 91 -15.02 3.93 -1.69
CA LEU A 91 -15.93 5.06 -1.91
C LEU A 91 -17.40 4.70 -1.71
N ARG A 92 -17.89 3.62 -2.36
CA ARG A 92 -19.34 3.32 -2.34
C ARG A 92 -19.80 2.72 -1.02
N LYS A 93 -18.94 1.95 -0.33
CA LYS A 93 -19.22 1.47 1.04
C LYS A 93 -18.78 2.46 2.11
N GLY A 94 -18.17 3.58 1.71
CA GLY A 94 -17.85 4.68 2.62
C GLY A 94 -16.74 4.36 3.63
N TYR A 95 -15.81 3.46 3.30
CA TYR A 95 -14.67 3.19 4.19
C TYR A 95 -13.74 4.40 4.28
N VAL A 96 -13.64 5.18 3.20
CA VAL A 96 -12.85 6.40 3.12
C VAL A 96 -13.58 7.43 2.25
N GLU A 97 -13.74 8.65 2.77
CA GLU A 97 -14.44 9.73 2.05
C GLU A 97 -13.58 10.37 0.95
N HIS A 98 -12.29 10.60 1.22
CA HIS A 98 -11.38 11.29 0.30
C HIS A 98 -10.05 10.52 0.06
N PRO A 99 -10.09 9.32 -0.54
CA PRO A 99 -8.88 8.55 -0.79
C PRO A 99 -8.04 9.18 -1.91
N HIS A 100 -6.76 9.37 -1.66
CA HIS A 100 -5.74 9.65 -2.66
C HIS A 100 -4.83 8.44 -2.78
N ILE A 101 -4.81 7.81 -3.95
CA ILE A 101 -4.08 6.56 -4.18
C ILE A 101 -2.85 6.84 -5.05
N LEU A 102 -1.69 6.35 -4.59
CA LEU A 102 -0.43 6.35 -5.33
C LEU A 102 -0.03 4.92 -5.62
N PHE A 103 0.22 4.61 -6.89
CA PHE A 103 0.78 3.33 -7.32
C PHE A 103 2.28 3.45 -7.60
N GLY A 104 3.02 2.40 -7.28
CA GLY A 104 4.42 2.29 -7.63
C GLY A 104 4.86 0.86 -7.83
N ALA A 105 6.08 0.71 -8.34
CA ALA A 105 6.70 -0.57 -8.61
C ALA A 105 8.11 -0.65 -8.01
N VAL A 106 8.45 -1.84 -7.53
CA VAL A 106 9.72 -2.21 -6.91
C VAL A 106 10.36 -3.31 -7.77
N GLY A 107 11.61 -3.12 -8.11
CA GLY A 107 12.48 -4.16 -8.68
C GLY A 107 13.75 -4.27 -7.84
N ASP A 108 14.85 -4.66 -8.48
CA ASP A 108 16.17 -4.80 -7.84
C ASP A 108 17.20 -3.81 -8.41
N ALA A 109 17.66 -2.86 -7.60
CA ALA A 109 18.66 -1.87 -7.97
C ALA A 109 20.03 -2.44 -8.36
N THR A 110 20.28 -3.73 -8.13
CA THR A 110 21.54 -4.39 -8.50
C THR A 110 21.56 -4.94 -9.92
N CYS A 111 20.40 -5.18 -10.53
CA CYS A 111 20.30 -5.79 -11.88
C CYS A 111 19.25 -5.16 -12.80
N ASP A 112 18.22 -4.51 -12.27
CA ASP A 112 17.13 -3.94 -13.05
C ASP A 112 17.44 -2.51 -13.52
N ARG A 113 16.77 -2.08 -14.59
CA ARG A 113 16.93 -0.73 -15.14
C ARG A 113 15.90 0.24 -14.58
N ALA A 114 14.78 -0.28 -14.10
CA ALA A 114 13.69 0.43 -13.44
C ALA A 114 13.45 -0.10 -12.01
N PRO A 115 14.46 -0.04 -11.11
CA PRO A 115 14.38 -0.67 -9.79
C PRO A 115 13.38 0.00 -8.84
N LEU A 116 12.95 1.23 -9.15
CA LEU A 116 11.90 1.93 -8.44
C LEU A 116 11.14 2.82 -9.42
N GLN A 117 9.81 2.76 -9.33
CA GLN A 117 8.89 3.60 -10.10
C GLN A 117 7.81 4.09 -9.14
N VAL A 118 7.57 5.39 -9.05
CA VAL A 118 6.61 5.95 -8.11
C VAL A 118 5.76 7.00 -8.80
N GLY A 119 4.46 6.72 -8.92
CA GLY A 119 3.47 7.63 -9.46
C GLY A 119 3.15 8.77 -8.51
N GLN A 120 2.01 9.42 -8.76
CA GLN A 120 1.50 10.49 -7.92
C GLN A 120 0.29 10.03 -7.10
N PHE A 121 0.03 10.70 -5.98
CA PHE A 121 -1.23 10.56 -5.26
C PHE A 121 -2.37 11.18 -6.07
N GLU A 122 -3.28 10.33 -6.55
CA GLU A 122 -4.41 10.73 -7.39
C GLU A 122 -5.76 10.40 -6.74
N ALA A 123 -6.75 11.27 -6.97
CA ALA A 123 -8.12 11.14 -6.48
C ALA A 123 -9.10 10.64 -7.57
N ASP A 124 -8.63 10.57 -8.81
CA ASP A 124 -9.44 10.27 -10.00
C ASP A 124 -8.82 9.18 -10.88
N ASN A 125 -9.40 8.95 -12.06
CA ASN A 125 -8.95 7.93 -13.01
C ASN A 125 -7.48 8.06 -13.47
N ARG A 126 -6.76 9.16 -13.17
CA ARG A 126 -5.31 9.26 -13.43
C ARG A 126 -4.50 8.20 -12.69
N MET A 127 -5.01 7.65 -11.59
CA MET A 127 -4.36 6.51 -10.94
C MET A 127 -4.28 5.25 -11.83
N ASP A 128 -5.29 5.01 -12.70
CA ASP A 128 -5.25 3.92 -13.70
C ASP A 128 -4.24 4.24 -14.81
N ASP A 129 -4.06 5.53 -15.14
CA ASP A 129 -3.05 5.96 -16.10
C ASP A 129 -1.62 5.76 -15.54
N ASP A 130 -1.39 6.09 -14.27
CA ASP A 130 -0.11 5.85 -13.60
C ASP A 130 0.21 4.36 -13.48
N LEU A 131 -0.78 3.52 -13.15
CA LEU A 131 -0.62 2.07 -13.13
C LEU A 131 -0.25 1.54 -14.53
N GLY A 132 -0.92 2.01 -15.59
CA GLY A 132 -0.63 1.59 -16.97
C GLY A 132 0.72 2.06 -17.52
N LYS A 133 1.39 3.03 -16.88
CA LYS A 133 2.74 3.50 -17.22
C LYS A 133 3.85 2.66 -16.57
N ILE A 134 3.52 1.78 -15.61
CA ILE A 134 4.53 0.95 -14.93
C ILE A 134 5.22 0.05 -15.96
N LEU A 135 6.55 0.07 -15.93
CA LEU A 135 7.39 -0.84 -16.69
C LEU A 135 7.48 -2.18 -15.94
N LEU A 136 7.02 -3.25 -16.59
CA LEU A 136 7.05 -4.62 -16.05
C LEU A 136 8.28 -5.34 -16.62
N GLU A 137 9.46 -4.99 -16.11
CA GLU A 137 10.73 -5.57 -16.62
C GLU A 137 10.83 -7.07 -16.36
N GLY A 138 10.15 -7.59 -15.32
CA GLY A 138 10.19 -9.00 -14.96
C GLY A 138 11.60 -9.49 -14.61
N GLY A 139 12.43 -8.57 -14.11
CA GLY A 139 13.81 -8.83 -13.72
C GLY A 139 13.90 -9.51 -12.36
N GLY A 140 14.82 -9.04 -11.53
CA GLY A 140 15.08 -9.59 -10.19
C GLY A 140 16.43 -10.28 -10.05
N GLY A 141 17.02 -10.16 -8.86
CA GLY A 141 18.28 -10.78 -8.50
C GLY A 141 18.09 -12.19 -7.99
N GLY A 142 19.00 -13.12 -8.32
CA GLY A 142 18.98 -14.49 -7.78
C GLY A 142 19.33 -14.59 -6.28
N GLN A 143 19.15 -13.51 -5.51
CA GLN A 143 19.58 -13.38 -4.11
C GLN A 143 18.42 -13.38 -3.11
N MET A 144 17.17 -13.62 -3.54
CA MET A 144 15.98 -13.57 -2.68
C MET A 144 15.85 -12.19 -1.99
N ARG A 145 16.22 -11.13 -2.72
CA ARG A 145 16.22 -9.74 -2.25
C ARG A 145 15.87 -8.78 -3.38
N GLU A 146 15.06 -7.78 -3.03
CA GLU A 146 14.69 -6.67 -3.90
C GLU A 146 14.76 -5.34 -3.17
N SER A 147 14.68 -4.25 -3.92
CA SER A 147 14.90 -2.89 -3.44
C SER A 147 13.72 -2.27 -2.70
N TYR A 148 13.01 -3.05 -1.87
CA TYR A 148 11.95 -2.54 -0.99
C TYR A 148 12.45 -1.44 -0.05
N GLU A 149 13.73 -1.45 0.34
CA GLU A 149 14.33 -0.39 1.15
C GLU A 149 14.39 0.97 0.43
N LEU A 150 14.57 0.99 -0.90
CA LEU A 150 14.53 2.22 -1.68
C LEU A 150 13.10 2.74 -1.80
N ALA A 151 12.13 1.83 -1.99
CA ALA A 151 10.71 2.17 -2.00
C ALA A 151 10.27 2.76 -0.65
N MET A 152 10.64 2.11 0.45
CA MET A 152 10.38 2.59 1.81
C MET A 152 11.09 3.93 2.09
N TYR A 153 12.33 4.11 1.62
CA TYR A 153 13.06 5.37 1.75
C TYR A 153 12.33 6.51 1.04
N PHE A 154 11.89 6.27 -0.20
CA PHE A 154 11.15 7.24 -0.99
C PHE A 154 9.86 7.64 -0.28
N MET A 155 9.06 6.66 0.15
CA MET A 155 7.79 6.94 0.84
C MET A 155 7.99 7.68 2.18
N ALA A 156 9.10 7.45 2.88
CA ALA A 156 9.39 8.12 4.15
C ALA A 156 9.80 9.59 4.00
N ARG A 157 10.52 9.92 2.91
CA ARG A 157 11.25 11.19 2.79
C ARG A 157 10.88 12.05 1.59
N HIS A 158 10.22 11.48 0.59
CA HIS A 158 9.83 12.14 -0.66
C HIS A 158 8.30 12.21 -0.83
N THR A 159 7.56 12.11 0.27
CA THR A 159 6.10 12.31 0.29
C THR A 159 5.72 13.41 1.26
N ALA A 160 4.64 14.10 0.91
CA ALA A 160 3.97 15.01 1.82
C ALA A 160 2.46 14.76 1.77
N ILE A 161 1.87 14.53 2.93
CA ILE A 161 0.54 13.95 3.05
C ILE A 161 -0.25 14.73 4.11
N ASP A 162 -1.27 15.46 3.66
CA ASP A 162 -2.02 16.38 4.52
C ASP A 162 -2.79 15.67 5.62
N CYS A 163 -3.17 14.40 5.44
CA CYS A 163 -3.72 13.58 6.54
C CYS A 163 -2.80 13.59 7.76
N PHE A 164 -1.49 13.49 7.54
CA PHE A 164 -0.52 13.51 8.62
C PHE A 164 -0.12 14.94 8.97
N ASP A 165 0.29 15.74 7.98
CA ASP A 165 0.88 17.06 8.19
C ASP A 165 -0.10 18.05 8.87
N LYS A 166 -1.40 17.95 8.57
CA LYS A 166 -2.43 18.84 9.14
C LYS A 166 -3.23 18.21 10.27
N ARG A 167 -3.53 16.92 10.17
CA ARG A 167 -4.46 16.23 11.09
C ARG A 167 -3.78 15.22 12.02
N GLY A 168 -2.49 14.94 11.83
CA GLY A 168 -1.77 13.91 12.59
C GLY A 168 -2.26 12.48 12.32
N LYS A 169 -3.09 12.28 11.30
CA LYS A 169 -3.62 10.99 10.87
C LYS A 169 -2.63 10.31 9.94
N ARG A 170 -2.22 9.09 10.28
CA ARG A 170 -1.34 8.32 9.41
C ARG A 170 -2.05 7.98 8.11
N GLY A 171 -1.31 7.98 7.01
CA GLY A 171 -1.75 7.37 5.76
C GLY A 171 -1.60 5.85 5.81
N TYR A 172 -1.86 5.19 4.70
CA TYR A 172 -1.64 3.75 4.54
C TYR A 172 -0.57 3.49 3.50
N LEU A 173 0.30 2.50 3.74
CA LEU A 173 1.27 2.02 2.77
C LEU A 173 1.21 0.51 2.70
N PHE A 174 0.84 -0.01 1.53
CA PHE A 174 0.84 -1.43 1.21
C PHE A 174 1.99 -1.73 0.25
N MET A 175 2.84 -2.68 0.64
CA MET A 175 3.83 -3.27 -0.25
C MET A 175 3.42 -4.73 -0.51
N ILE A 176 3.48 -5.17 -1.77
CA ILE A 176 3.12 -6.52 -2.17
C ILE A 176 4.33 -7.15 -2.84
N GLY A 177 4.73 -8.33 -2.37
CA GLY A 177 5.85 -9.07 -2.97
C GLY A 177 6.24 -10.31 -2.18
N ASP A 178 7.26 -11.02 -2.66
CA ASP A 178 7.65 -12.33 -2.11
C ASP A 178 9.12 -12.46 -1.68
N GLU A 179 9.91 -11.39 -1.77
CA GLU A 179 11.33 -11.39 -1.39
C GLU A 179 11.66 -10.54 -0.13
N LEU A 180 12.92 -10.62 0.32
CA LEU A 180 13.43 -9.83 1.45
C LEU A 180 13.84 -8.42 0.97
N ALA A 181 13.74 -7.41 1.84
CA ALA A 181 14.40 -6.13 1.58
C ALA A 181 15.93 -6.25 1.78
N TYR A 182 16.71 -5.37 1.15
CA TYR A 182 18.10 -5.21 1.56
C TYR A 182 18.17 -4.60 2.98
N PRO A 183 19.19 -4.95 3.78
CA PRO A 183 19.29 -4.50 5.18
C PRO A 183 19.51 -2.99 5.33
N LYS A 184 19.89 -2.31 4.25
CA LYS A 184 20.12 -0.86 4.21
C LYS A 184 19.93 -0.33 2.80
N ALA A 185 19.38 0.87 2.68
CA ALA A 185 19.38 1.64 1.44
C ALA A 185 20.77 2.26 1.28
N LYS A 186 21.53 1.80 0.27
CA LYS A 186 22.90 2.28 0.09
C LYS A 186 22.87 3.71 -0.45
N ARG A 187 23.78 4.55 0.06
CA ARG A 187 23.94 5.95 -0.35
C ARG A 187 24.04 6.11 -1.87
N ARG A 188 24.82 5.23 -2.50
CA ARG A 188 24.98 5.18 -3.96
C ARG A 188 23.66 4.89 -4.67
N GLU A 189 22.92 3.89 -4.23
CA GLU A 189 21.67 3.45 -4.87
C GLU A 189 20.60 4.54 -4.72
N ILE A 190 20.54 5.22 -3.57
CA ILE A 190 19.67 6.39 -3.38
C ILE A 190 20.03 7.52 -4.36
N ALA A 191 21.32 7.84 -4.50
CA ALA A 191 21.76 8.89 -5.42
C ALA A 191 21.49 8.55 -6.90
N GLU A 192 21.63 7.28 -7.25
CA GLU A 192 21.44 6.79 -8.62
C GLU A 192 19.95 6.72 -9.01
N VAL A 193 19.12 6.19 -8.11
CA VAL A 193 17.69 5.91 -8.36
C VAL A 193 16.81 7.09 -8.00
N ILE A 194 17.01 7.73 -6.84
CA ILE A 194 16.12 8.79 -6.32
C ILE A 194 16.71 10.19 -6.57
N GLY A 195 18.02 10.32 -6.68
CA GLY A 195 18.68 11.61 -6.95
C GLY A 195 18.94 12.47 -5.71
N GLY A 196 19.03 11.86 -4.53
CA GLY A 196 19.48 12.51 -3.29
C GLY A 196 20.93 12.17 -2.93
N GLU A 197 21.55 12.96 -2.05
CA GLU A 197 22.90 12.67 -1.54
C GLU A 197 22.86 12.50 -0.01
N PRO A 198 22.35 11.38 0.52
CA PRO A 198 22.44 11.13 1.96
C PRO A 198 23.92 11.03 2.37
N ASP A 199 24.22 11.34 3.63
CA ASP A 199 25.59 11.30 4.13
C ASP A 199 26.11 9.86 4.27
N GLU A 200 25.21 8.93 4.62
CA GLU A 200 25.52 7.52 4.88
C GLU A 200 24.45 6.57 4.34
N ASP A 201 24.76 5.26 4.36
CA ASP A 201 23.77 4.23 4.08
C ASP A 201 22.73 4.20 5.21
N VAL A 202 21.45 4.09 4.87
CA VAL A 202 20.38 4.15 5.87
C VAL A 202 19.86 2.74 6.19
N PRO A 203 19.97 2.25 7.44
CA PRO A 203 19.45 0.95 7.82
C PRO A 203 17.94 0.82 7.59
N VAL A 204 17.48 -0.33 7.10
CA VAL A 204 16.05 -0.55 6.80
C VAL A 204 15.16 -0.36 8.03
N ALA A 205 15.64 -0.77 9.22
CA ALA A 205 14.92 -0.58 10.47
C ALA A 205 14.72 0.90 10.83
N GLU A 206 15.67 1.76 10.45
CA GLU A 206 15.51 3.19 10.62
C GLU A 206 14.43 3.73 9.69
N ILE A 207 14.47 3.36 8.40
CA ILE A 207 13.49 3.76 7.40
C ILE A 207 12.07 3.35 7.84
N VAL A 208 11.90 2.10 8.31
CA VAL A 208 10.61 1.59 8.81
C VAL A 208 10.12 2.41 10.02
N ARG A 209 11.03 2.81 10.93
CA ARG A 209 10.70 3.70 12.05
C ARG A 209 10.26 5.08 11.57
N GLU A 210 10.81 5.60 10.46
CA GLU A 210 10.33 6.84 9.85
C GLU A 210 8.95 6.70 9.24
N LEU A 211 8.74 5.64 8.45
CA LEU A 211 7.46 5.33 7.83
C LEU A 211 6.36 5.20 8.86
N ARG A 212 6.56 4.42 9.93
CA ARG A 212 5.56 4.19 10.99
C ARG A 212 5.11 5.44 11.73
N ARG A 213 5.84 6.55 11.63
CA ARG A 213 5.36 7.83 12.15
C ARG A 213 4.24 8.42 11.29
N ARG A 214 4.28 8.17 9.98
CA ARG A 214 3.43 8.81 8.96
C ARG A 214 2.43 7.87 8.30
N TYR A 215 2.69 6.57 8.32
CA TYR A 215 1.92 5.53 7.65
C TYR A 215 1.68 4.33 8.57
N ASP A 216 0.51 3.73 8.45
CA ASP A 216 0.29 2.34 8.80
C ASP A 216 0.80 1.48 7.63
N VAL A 217 1.92 0.79 7.88
CA VAL A 217 2.67 0.05 6.85
C VAL A 217 2.31 -1.42 6.91
N TYR A 218 1.93 -1.98 5.77
CA TYR A 218 1.57 -3.37 5.57
C TYR A 218 2.42 -4.01 4.48
N PHE A 219 2.74 -5.28 4.66
CA PHE A 219 3.41 -6.09 3.64
C PHE A 219 2.54 -7.31 3.35
N ILE A 220 2.08 -7.46 2.11
CA ILE A 220 1.23 -8.56 1.66
C ILE A 220 2.11 -9.56 0.93
N ILE A 221 2.13 -10.79 1.43
CA ILE A 221 2.85 -11.92 0.84
C ILE A 221 1.83 -12.84 0.18
N PRO A 222 1.84 -12.97 -1.16
CA PRO A 222 0.99 -13.94 -1.84
C PRO A 222 1.41 -15.37 -1.50
N GLU A 223 0.50 -16.24 -1.06
CA GLU A 223 0.79 -17.66 -0.90
C GLU A 223 0.91 -18.34 -2.27
N GLY A 224 1.88 -19.24 -2.42
CA GLY A 224 2.21 -19.85 -3.71
C GLY A 224 3.23 -19.05 -4.52
N ALA A 225 3.60 -17.85 -4.07
CA ALA A 225 4.78 -17.15 -4.55
C ALA A 225 6.07 -17.94 -4.24
N TYR A 226 7.15 -17.66 -4.98
CA TYR A 226 8.34 -18.52 -5.03
C TYR A 226 8.96 -18.76 -3.65
N HIS A 227 8.82 -17.78 -2.75
CA HIS A 227 9.37 -17.82 -1.40
C HIS A 227 8.34 -17.75 -0.26
N SER A 228 7.04 -17.84 -0.55
CA SER A 228 5.96 -17.60 0.43
C SER A 228 6.01 -18.50 1.67
N GLY A 229 6.54 -19.73 1.52
CA GLY A 229 6.72 -20.70 2.62
C GLY A 229 8.02 -20.52 3.42
N SER A 230 8.86 -19.54 3.08
CA SER A 230 10.14 -19.33 3.75
C SER A 230 9.95 -18.77 5.15
N ARG A 231 10.49 -19.48 6.15
CA ARG A 231 10.54 -18.99 7.52
C ARG A 231 11.40 -17.72 7.64
N GLU A 232 12.45 -17.60 6.83
CA GLU A 232 13.31 -16.41 6.83
C GLU A 232 12.55 -15.16 6.37
N LEU A 233 11.75 -15.28 5.31
CA LEU A 233 10.87 -14.21 4.82
C LEU A 233 9.88 -13.77 5.91
N ALA A 234 9.22 -14.75 6.52
CA ALA A 234 8.26 -14.51 7.60
C ALA A 234 8.90 -13.81 8.80
N ASP A 235 10.03 -14.32 9.29
CA ASP A 235 10.73 -13.81 10.47
C ASP A 235 11.31 -12.40 10.19
N PHE A 236 11.80 -12.14 8.98
CA PHE A 236 12.29 -10.82 8.58
C PHE A 236 11.17 -9.77 8.57
N TRP A 237 10.10 -10.00 7.80
CA TRP A 237 9.02 -9.02 7.68
C TRP A 237 8.25 -8.86 8.98
N ARG A 238 8.01 -9.93 9.75
CA ARG A 238 7.38 -9.82 11.08
C ARG A 238 8.30 -9.12 12.08
N GLY A 239 9.62 -9.30 11.98
CA GLY A 239 10.59 -8.55 12.77
C GLY A 239 10.51 -7.04 12.54
N LEU A 240 10.25 -6.63 11.29
CA LEU A 240 10.10 -5.22 10.92
C LEU A 240 8.68 -4.68 11.20
N LEU A 241 7.65 -5.38 10.74
CA LEU A 241 6.27 -4.90 10.62
C LEU A 241 5.29 -5.54 11.62
N GLY A 242 5.69 -6.60 12.32
CA GLY A 242 4.87 -7.29 13.31
C GLY A 242 3.64 -7.94 12.69
N GLN A 243 2.47 -7.61 13.22
CA GLN A 243 1.17 -8.13 12.78
C GLN A 243 0.70 -7.56 11.43
N ASN A 244 1.34 -6.53 10.92
CA ASN A 244 0.98 -5.91 9.64
C ASN A 244 1.54 -6.67 8.41
N VAL A 245 2.07 -7.88 8.63
CA VAL A 245 2.44 -8.80 7.54
C VAL A 245 1.26 -9.72 7.28
N LEU A 246 0.66 -9.60 6.10
CA LEU A 246 -0.55 -10.30 5.70
C LEU A 246 -0.19 -11.39 4.69
N TYR A 247 -0.67 -12.60 4.91
CA TYR A 247 -0.53 -13.70 3.96
C TYR A 247 -1.82 -13.84 3.18
N LEU A 248 -1.71 -13.89 1.85
CA LEU A 248 -2.86 -13.86 0.97
C LEU A 248 -2.79 -15.04 0.00
N ASP A 249 -3.69 -16.00 0.16
CA ASP A 249 -3.67 -17.23 -0.65
C ASP A 249 -4.38 -17.13 -2.00
N ASP A 250 -4.97 -15.97 -2.29
CA ASP A 250 -5.52 -15.62 -3.59
C ASP A 250 -5.08 -14.21 -4.00
N LEU A 251 -4.26 -14.12 -5.04
CA LEU A 251 -3.81 -12.83 -5.60
C LEU A 251 -4.95 -11.97 -6.14
N ASP A 252 -6.06 -12.59 -6.55
CA ASP A 252 -7.23 -11.86 -7.02
C ASP A 252 -7.96 -11.12 -5.88
N ALA A 253 -7.61 -11.42 -4.62
CA ALA A 253 -8.16 -10.82 -3.40
C ALA A 253 -7.30 -9.67 -2.82
N VAL A 254 -6.25 -9.21 -3.51
CA VAL A 254 -5.36 -8.12 -3.01
C VAL A 254 -6.15 -6.83 -2.78
N CYS A 255 -6.99 -6.44 -3.74
CA CYS A 255 -7.80 -5.22 -3.67
C CYS A 255 -8.77 -5.25 -2.49
N GLU A 256 -9.48 -6.36 -2.32
CA GLU A 256 -10.42 -6.60 -1.23
C GLU A 256 -9.69 -6.58 0.12
N THR A 257 -8.53 -7.24 0.21
CA THR A 257 -7.69 -7.24 1.42
C THR A 257 -7.25 -5.82 1.80
N ILE A 258 -6.80 -5.02 0.84
CA ILE A 258 -6.42 -3.61 1.08
C ILE A 258 -7.63 -2.81 1.58
N ALA A 259 -8.76 -2.91 0.87
CA ALA A 259 -9.96 -2.16 1.21
C ALA A 259 -10.48 -2.50 2.62
N LEU A 260 -10.58 -3.78 2.96
CA LEU A 260 -11.03 -4.21 4.28
C LEU A 260 -10.00 -3.90 5.37
N THR A 261 -8.69 -3.97 5.08
CA THR A 261 -7.66 -3.52 6.04
C THR A 261 -7.87 -2.06 6.42
N ILE A 262 -8.11 -1.20 5.43
CA ILE A 262 -8.38 0.23 5.66
C ILE A 262 -9.71 0.39 6.40
N GLY A 263 -10.79 -0.25 5.94
CA GLY A 263 -12.11 -0.15 6.58
C GLY A 263 -12.10 -0.57 8.05
N LEU A 264 -11.36 -1.63 8.39
CA LEU A 264 -11.12 -2.02 9.78
C LEU A 264 -10.33 -0.94 10.53
N ALA A 265 -9.19 -0.50 10.00
CA ALA A 265 -8.32 0.47 10.65
C ALA A 265 -8.98 1.84 10.87
N GLU A 266 -9.93 2.20 10.01
CA GLU A 266 -10.74 3.42 10.10
C GLU A 266 -11.99 3.27 10.98
N ASP A 267 -12.20 2.10 11.61
CA ASP A 267 -13.40 1.76 12.39
C ASP A 267 -14.71 1.95 11.60
N ALA A 268 -14.63 1.85 10.27
CA ALA A 268 -15.76 2.01 9.36
C ALA A 268 -16.60 0.72 9.24
N ILE A 269 -15.96 -0.42 9.48
CA ILE A 269 -16.57 -1.76 9.47
C ILE A 269 -15.90 -2.66 10.50
N ASP A 270 -16.58 -3.75 10.88
CA ASP A 270 -15.93 -4.95 11.40
C ASP A 270 -15.64 -5.99 10.30
N LEU A 271 -14.96 -7.09 10.66
CA LEU A 271 -14.59 -8.11 9.65
C LEU A 271 -15.84 -8.82 9.10
N GLY A 272 -16.87 -9.03 9.91
CA GLY A 272 -18.12 -9.66 9.47
C GLY A 272 -18.82 -8.79 8.42
N GLU A 273 -19.01 -7.50 8.73
CA GLU A 273 -19.59 -6.51 7.80
C GLU A 273 -18.78 -6.40 6.50
N GLY A 274 -17.45 -6.38 6.62
CA GLY A 274 -16.55 -6.39 5.46
C GLY A 274 -16.78 -7.59 4.55
N LEU A 275 -16.89 -8.79 5.11
CA LEU A 275 -17.13 -10.02 4.34
C LEU A 275 -18.52 -10.05 3.70
N GLU A 276 -19.53 -9.48 4.35
CA GLU A 276 -20.86 -9.28 3.75
C GLU A 276 -20.80 -8.33 2.56
N HIS A 277 -20.06 -7.22 2.66
CA HIS A 277 -19.85 -6.30 1.54
C HIS A 277 -19.17 -6.96 0.34
N LEU A 278 -18.22 -7.88 0.57
CA LEU A 278 -17.59 -8.66 -0.50
C LEU A 278 -18.60 -9.59 -1.18
N ALA A 279 -19.42 -10.30 -0.39
CA ALA A 279 -20.45 -11.19 -0.91
C ALA A 279 -21.51 -10.43 -1.72
N GLU A 280 -21.93 -9.25 -1.26
CA GLU A 280 -22.86 -8.38 -2.00
C GLU A 280 -22.29 -7.88 -3.33
N ALA A 281 -20.98 -7.63 -3.38
CA ALA A 281 -20.27 -7.28 -4.60
C ALA A 281 -20.05 -8.47 -5.55
N GLY A 282 -20.38 -9.69 -5.12
CA GLY A 282 -20.16 -10.92 -5.88
C GLY A 282 -18.70 -11.38 -5.91
N SER A 283 -17.89 -10.96 -4.92
CA SER A 283 -16.49 -11.38 -4.80
C SER A 283 -16.38 -12.73 -4.08
N ASP A 284 -15.64 -13.66 -4.69
CA ASP A 284 -15.32 -14.96 -4.10
C ASP A 284 -14.14 -14.89 -3.11
N ALA A 285 -13.55 -13.70 -2.92
CA ALA A 285 -12.36 -13.47 -2.10
C ALA A 285 -12.58 -13.63 -0.59
N GLY A 286 -13.82 -13.67 -0.11
CA GLY A 286 -14.15 -13.57 1.32
C GLY A 286 -13.39 -14.54 2.22
N ALA A 287 -13.21 -15.79 1.79
CA ALA A 287 -12.46 -16.78 2.58
C ALA A 287 -10.97 -16.44 2.68
N SER A 288 -10.36 -15.96 1.59
CA SER A 288 -8.95 -15.55 1.52
C SER A 288 -8.72 -14.31 2.40
N VAL A 289 -9.56 -13.29 2.25
CA VAL A 289 -9.49 -12.05 3.02
C VAL A 289 -9.69 -12.31 4.52
N SER A 290 -10.65 -13.18 4.89
CA SER A 290 -10.86 -13.56 6.28
C SER A 290 -9.61 -14.18 6.92
N ARG A 291 -8.92 -15.09 6.21
CA ARG A 291 -7.65 -15.68 6.69
C ARG A 291 -6.54 -14.63 6.81
N ALA A 292 -6.40 -13.78 5.81
CA ALA A 292 -5.38 -12.73 5.78
C ALA A 292 -5.52 -11.73 6.93
N LEU A 293 -6.76 -11.37 7.29
CA LEU A 293 -7.05 -10.33 8.28
C LEU A 293 -7.28 -10.84 9.71
N ALA A 294 -7.44 -12.15 9.91
CA ALA A 294 -7.62 -12.76 11.22
C ALA A 294 -6.57 -12.34 12.28
N PRO A 295 -5.27 -12.18 11.96
CA PRO A 295 -4.28 -11.71 12.93
C PRO A 295 -4.55 -10.28 13.42
N LEU A 296 -5.05 -9.39 12.55
CA LEU A 296 -5.39 -8.01 12.90
C LEU A 296 -6.64 -7.95 13.78
N GLU A 297 -7.65 -8.76 13.47
CA GLU A 297 -8.87 -8.87 14.27
C GLU A 297 -8.59 -9.38 15.68
N ALA A 298 -7.81 -10.46 15.81
CA ALA A 298 -7.45 -11.04 17.10
C ALA A 298 -6.71 -10.05 18.01
N SER A 299 -5.82 -9.23 17.43
CA SER A 299 -5.11 -8.17 18.16
C SER A 299 -6.06 -7.09 18.68
N ARG A 300 -7.00 -6.64 17.85
CA ARG A 300 -8.02 -5.66 18.24
C ARG A 300 -8.94 -6.19 19.35
N ALA A 301 -9.36 -7.45 19.24
CA ALA A 301 -10.16 -8.11 20.28
C ALA A 301 -9.39 -8.20 21.62
N ALA A 302 -8.09 -8.52 21.59
CA ALA A 302 -7.25 -8.56 22.79
C ALA A 302 -7.12 -7.18 23.46
N VAL A 303 -6.99 -6.11 22.68
CA VAL A 303 -6.97 -4.72 23.21
C VAL A 303 -8.31 -4.35 23.85
N ALA A 304 -9.44 -4.71 23.21
CA ALA A 304 -10.78 -4.44 23.75
C ALA A 304 -11.05 -5.16 25.08
N VAL A 305 -10.53 -6.40 25.24
CA VAL A 305 -10.67 -7.18 26.49
C VAL A 305 -9.77 -6.65 27.62
N SER A 306 -8.68 -5.93 27.29
CA SER A 306 -7.73 -5.39 28.28
C SER A 306 -8.17 -4.07 28.94
N ALA A 307 -9.41 -3.62 28.73
CA ALA A 307 -9.89 -2.37 29.33
C ALA A 307 -10.19 -2.53 30.85
N ALA A 308 -9.53 -1.67 31.63
CA ALA A 308 -9.56 -1.45 33.09
C ALA A 308 -8.67 -2.37 33.97
N PRO A 309 -7.61 -1.81 34.59
CA PRO A 309 -7.02 -2.40 35.80
C PRO A 309 -8.07 -2.46 36.91
N PRO A 310 -8.18 -3.57 37.66
CA PRO A 310 -9.08 -3.62 38.82
C PRO A 310 -8.62 -2.60 39.87
N GLY A 311 -9.38 -1.53 40.08
CA GLY A 311 -9.15 -0.61 41.21
C GLY A 311 -9.48 0.88 41.08
N LEU A 312 -10.11 1.37 40.00
CA LEU A 312 -10.48 2.79 39.89
C LEU A 312 -11.98 3.12 40.03
N ASP A 313 -12.84 2.11 40.16
CA ASP A 313 -14.26 2.29 40.52
C ASP A 313 -14.44 2.17 42.05
N ALA A 314 -13.76 3.05 42.80
CA ALA A 314 -14.09 3.26 44.21
C ALA A 314 -14.51 4.72 44.37
N SER A 315 -15.83 4.94 44.32
CA SER A 315 -16.50 6.12 44.86
C SER A 315 -15.99 6.39 46.28
N GLY A 316 -15.10 7.38 46.43
CA GLY A 316 -14.68 7.86 47.74
C GLY A 316 -15.86 8.52 48.47
N PRO A 317 -16.11 8.21 49.76
CA PRO A 317 -17.16 8.89 50.50
C PRO A 317 -16.74 10.34 50.78
N SER A 318 -17.62 11.27 50.39
CA SER A 318 -17.55 12.69 50.76
C SER A 318 -17.66 12.84 52.29
N ALA A 319 -16.52 13.06 52.96
CA ALA A 319 -16.47 13.47 54.36
C ALA A 319 -16.22 14.98 54.44
N THR A 320 -17.29 15.77 54.38
CA THR A 320 -17.30 17.13 54.93
C THR A 320 -17.23 17.04 56.46
N THR A 321 -16.11 17.43 57.05
CA THR A 321 -16.04 17.79 58.47
C THR A 321 -16.01 19.31 58.57
N ARG A 322 -17.03 19.89 59.20
CA ARG A 322 -17.00 21.27 59.70
C ARG A 322 -16.10 21.31 60.94
N LEU A 323 -15.10 22.18 60.91
CA LEU A 323 -14.79 23.20 61.92
C LEU A 323 -13.84 24.22 61.29
#